data_AF-A0A436S4S1-F1
#
_entry.id   AF-A0A436S4S1-F1
#
_cell.length_a   1.000
_cell.length_b   1.000
_cell.length_c   1.000
_cell.angle_alpha   90.00
_cell.angle_beta   90.00
_cell.angle_gamma   90.00
#
_symmetry.space_group_name_H-M   'P 1'
#
loop_
_entity.id
_entity.type
_entity.pdbx_description
1 polymer ?
#
loop_
_entity_poly.entity_id
_entity_poly.type
_entity_poly.pdbx_seq_one_letter_code
_entity_poly.pdbx_strand_id
1 'polypeptide(L)'
;MFDPTDIAIVEALQENGRIGMSELGRRVGLSQPATSERVKRLEERGVIAGYTAVIDPAALGLGMMAIIRVRTTHEHIRPCLKQFAEMPQITEVHRLTGEDCFILK
;
A
#
# COMPACT_ATOMS: atom_id res chain seq x y z
N MET A 1 -15.30 13.71 -4.66
CA MET A 1 -14.42 14.61 -3.89
C MET A 1 -14.34 14.04 -2.48
N PHE A 2 -13.15 13.96 -1.89
CA PHE A 2 -13.01 13.55 -0.48
C PHE A 2 -13.27 14.76 0.40
N ASP A 3 -14.01 14.56 1.48
CA ASP A 3 -14.14 15.58 2.51
C ASP A 3 -13.08 15.40 3.61
N PRO A 4 -12.88 16.40 4.50
CA PRO A 4 -11.91 16.30 5.58
C PRO A 4 -12.11 15.10 6.50
N THR A 5 -13.36 14.64 6.65
CA THR A 5 -13.69 13.47 7.47
C THR A 5 -13.21 12.19 6.83
N ASP A 6 -13.34 12.04 5.51
CA ASP A 6 -12.78 10.90 4.77
C ASP A 6 -11.25 10.83 4.94
N ILE A 7 -10.55 11.97 4.91
CA ILE A 7 -9.10 12.04 5.13
C ILE A 7 -8.75 11.58 6.56
N ALA A 8 -9.44 12.12 7.58
CA ALA A 8 -9.21 11.74 8.97
C ALA A 8 -9.49 10.25 9.24
N ILE A 9 -10.48 9.66 8.55
CA ILE A 9 -10.74 8.22 8.60
C ILE A 9 -9.56 7.43 8.05
N VAL A 10 -9.03 7.82 6.88
CA VAL A 10 -7.89 7.14 6.25
C VAL A 10 -6.64 7.25 7.12
N GLU A 11 -6.34 8.44 7.65
CA GLU A 11 -5.19 8.66 8.55
C GLU A 11 -5.28 7.75 9.78
N ALA A 12 -6.43 7.70 10.45
CA ALA A 12 -6.64 6.85 11.62
C ALA A 12 -6.51 5.35 11.30
N LEU A 13 -6.97 4.91 10.12
CA LEU A 13 -6.84 3.53 9.66
C LEU A 13 -5.41 3.18 9.22
N GLN A 14 -4.64 4.13 8.70
CA GLN A 14 -3.21 3.93 8.39
C GLN A 14 -2.39 3.75 9.66
N GLU A 15 -2.72 4.48 10.74
CA GLU A 15 -2.09 4.29 12.05
C GLU A 15 -2.49 2.97 12.71
N ASN A 16 -3.78 2.63 12.67
CA ASN A 16 -4.31 1.41 13.25
C ASN A 16 -5.48 0.86 12.43
N GLY A 17 -5.17 -0.01 11.47
CA GLY A 17 -6.17 -0.65 10.62
C GLY A 17 -7.14 -1.58 11.37
N ARG A 18 -6.90 -1.86 12.66
CA ARG A 18 -7.78 -2.66 13.53
C ARG A 18 -8.62 -1.82 14.49
N ILE A 19 -8.60 -0.48 14.36
CA ILE A 19 -9.41 0.40 15.20
C ILE A 19 -10.89 0.04 15.09
N GLY A 20 -11.59 -0.03 16.23
CA GLY A 20 -13.02 -0.31 16.24
C GLY A 20 -13.82 0.87 15.66
N MET A 21 -14.87 0.60 14.89
CA MET A 21 -15.69 1.64 14.25
C MET A 21 -16.29 2.64 15.25
N SER A 22 -16.62 2.21 16.47
CA SER A 22 -17.11 3.10 17.54
C SER A 22 -16.01 4.01 18.10
N GLU A 23 -14.75 3.58 18.10
CA GLU A 23 -13.62 4.44 18.48
C GLU A 23 -13.25 5.38 17.34
N LEU A 24 -13.19 4.87 16.11
CA LEU A 24 -12.95 5.67 14.91
C LEU A 24 -13.98 6.80 14.79
N GLY A 25 -15.28 6.49 14.96
CA GLY A 25 -16.34 7.48 14.94
C GLY A 25 -16.16 8.56 16.00
N ARG A 26 -15.75 8.20 17.22
CA ARG A 26 -15.44 9.18 18.27
C ARG A 26 -14.28 10.09 17.89
N ARG A 27 -13.24 9.58 17.21
CA ARG A 27 -12.11 10.40 16.74
C ARG A 27 -12.51 11.38 15.64
N VAL A 28 -13.40 10.98 14.73
CA VAL A 28 -13.77 11.79 13.55
C VAL A 28 -15.11 12.53 13.69
N GLY A 29 -15.72 12.51 14.89
CA GLY A 29 -16.96 13.23 15.17
C GLY A 29 -18.21 12.60 14.52
N LEU A 30 -18.22 11.30 14.27
CA LEU A 30 -19.32 10.56 13.66
C LEU A 30 -19.89 9.48 14.59
N SER A 31 -21.16 9.12 14.36
CA SER A 31 -21.74 7.92 14.97
C SER A 31 -21.09 6.66 14.39
N GLN A 32 -21.15 5.54 15.13
CA GLN A 32 -20.62 4.26 14.64
C GLN A 32 -21.24 3.85 13.29
N PRO A 33 -22.57 3.89 13.06
CA PRO A 33 -23.14 3.53 11.77
C PRO A 33 -22.66 4.42 10.62
N ALA A 34 -22.59 5.74 10.85
CA ALA A 34 -22.10 6.69 9.85
C ALA A 34 -20.62 6.43 9.50
N THR A 35 -19.81 6.10 10.50
CA THR A 35 -18.40 5.76 10.31
C THR A 35 -18.24 4.48 9.49
N SER A 36 -18.98 3.42 9.83
CA SER A 36 -18.96 2.15 9.08
C SER A 36 -19.37 2.34 7.63
N GLU A 37 -20.40 3.15 7.35
CA GLU A 37 -20.82 3.46 5.99
C GLU A 37 -19.73 4.22 5.22
N ARG A 38 -19.07 5.19 5.86
CA ARG A 38 -17.96 5.95 5.25
C ARG A 38 -16.79 5.05 4.89
N VAL A 39 -16.34 4.20 5.82
CA VAL A 39 -15.26 3.23 5.58
C VAL A 39 -15.61 2.31 4.44
N LYS A 40 -16.83 1.74 4.45
CA LYS A 40 -17.31 0.87 3.37
C LYS A 40 -17.30 1.59 2.00
N ARG A 41 -17.71 2.86 1.93
CA ARG A 41 -17.66 3.62 0.68
C ARG A 41 -16.23 3.89 0.22
N LEU A 42 -15.28 4.08 1.14
CA LEU A 42 -13.86 4.24 0.81
C LEU A 42 -13.26 2.92 0.27
N GLU A 43 -13.67 1.79 0.82
CA GLU A 43 -13.31 0.45 0.32
C GLU A 43 -13.92 0.18 -1.07
N GLU A 44 -15.22 0.40 -1.24
CA GLU A 44 -15.92 0.19 -2.53
C GLU A 44 -15.37 1.08 -3.64
N ARG A 45 -14.88 2.28 -3.30
CA ARG A 45 -14.22 3.20 -4.24
C ARG A 45 -12.76 2.85 -4.53
N GLY A 46 -12.20 1.82 -3.89
CA GLY A 46 -10.80 1.40 -4.04
C GLY A 46 -9.79 2.34 -3.39
N VAL A 47 -10.25 3.24 -2.51
CA VAL A 47 -9.38 4.19 -1.78
C VAL A 47 -8.67 3.46 -0.66
N ILE A 48 -9.42 2.62 0.05
CA ILE A 48 -8.85 1.58 0.91
C ILE A 48 -8.74 0.33 0.05
N ALA A 49 -7.54 0.02 -0.42
CA ALA A 49 -7.29 -1.16 -1.26
C ALA A 49 -7.39 -2.47 -0.48
N GLY A 50 -7.18 -2.43 0.84
CA GLY A 50 -7.28 -3.58 1.72
C GLY A 50 -6.58 -3.34 3.06
N TYR A 51 -6.64 -4.35 3.92
CA TYR A 51 -5.97 -4.37 5.22
C TYR A 51 -4.92 -5.46 5.23
N THR A 52 -3.72 -5.13 5.72
CA THR A 52 -2.60 -6.08 5.77
C THR A 52 -1.95 -6.06 7.15
N ALA A 53 -1.27 -7.14 7.48
CA ALA A 53 -0.36 -7.18 8.61
C ALA A 53 1.02 -6.71 8.17
N VAL A 54 1.65 -5.84 8.97
CA VAL A 54 3.07 -5.51 8.79
C VAL A 54 3.89 -6.56 9.53
N ILE A 55 4.62 -7.36 8.77
CA ILE A 55 5.44 -8.46 9.30
C ILE A 55 6.90 -8.05 9.27
N ASP A 56 7.63 -8.31 10.35
CA ASP A 56 9.08 -8.14 10.39
C ASP A 56 9.75 -9.26 9.55
N PRO A 57 10.43 -8.93 8.43
CA PRO A 57 11.11 -9.93 7.62
C PRO A 57 12.27 -10.61 8.38
N ALA A 58 12.96 -9.89 9.27
CA ALA A 58 14.09 -10.44 10.01
C ALA A 58 13.66 -11.57 10.96
N ALA A 59 12.48 -11.43 11.59
CA ALA A 59 11.88 -12.46 12.42
C ALA A 59 11.55 -13.76 11.64
N LEU A 60 11.40 -13.67 10.32
CA LEU A 60 11.20 -14.82 9.42
C LEU A 60 12.51 -15.37 8.83
N GLY A 61 13.66 -14.88 9.26
CA GLY A 61 14.96 -15.25 8.72
C GLY A 61 15.31 -14.57 7.39
N LEU A 62 14.52 -13.60 6.93
CA LEU A 62 14.79 -12.77 5.76
C LEU A 62 15.65 -11.57 6.19
N GLY A 63 16.87 -11.85 6.65
CA GLY A 63 17.76 -10.85 7.24
C GLY A 63 18.39 -9.85 6.27
N MET A 64 18.05 -9.92 4.98
CA MET A 64 18.58 -9.04 3.94
C MET A 64 17.44 -8.44 3.12
N MET A 65 17.42 -7.12 3.04
CA MET A 65 16.61 -6.36 2.09
C MET A 65 17.58 -5.58 1.19
N ALA A 66 17.31 -5.56 -0.12
CA ALA A 66 18.16 -4.88 -1.09
C ALA A 66 17.31 -3.95 -1.96
N ILE A 67 17.87 -2.79 -2.30
CA ILE A 67 17.32 -1.93 -3.33
C ILE A 67 18.22 -2.05 -4.56
N ILE A 68 17.67 -2.54 -5.66
CA ILE A 68 18.42 -2.84 -6.89
C ILE A 68 17.99 -1.88 -7.98
N ARG A 69 18.95 -1.14 -8.55
CA ARG A 69 18.71 -0.31 -9.74
C ARG A 69 19.02 -1.14 -10.97
N VAL A 70 18.09 -1.19 -11.91
CA VAL A 70 18.26 -1.93 -13.16
C VAL A 70 18.22 -0.97 -14.34
N ARG A 71 19.30 -1.00 -15.11
CA ARG A 71 19.42 -0.32 -16.40
C ARG A 71 19.23 -1.34 -17.51
N THR A 72 18.41 -1.01 -18.50
CA THR A 72 18.17 -1.88 -19.64
C THR A 72 17.79 -1.08 -20.89
N THR A 73 17.69 -1.72 -22.05
CA THR A 73 17.21 -1.10 -23.28
C THR A 73 15.68 -1.13 -23.36
N HIS A 74 15.09 -0.29 -24.22
CA HIS A 74 13.62 -0.17 -24.31
C HIS A 74 12.94 -1.50 -24.69
N GLU A 75 13.58 -2.30 -25.55
CA GLU A 75 13.11 -3.63 -25.98
C GLU A 75 13.01 -4.63 -24.81
N HIS A 76 13.85 -4.49 -23.78
CA HIS A 76 13.91 -5.41 -22.65
C HIS A 76 13.00 -5.01 -21.48
N ILE A 77 12.38 -3.83 -21.50
CA ILE A 77 11.49 -3.37 -20.43
C ILE A 77 10.33 -4.36 -20.18
N ARG A 78 9.64 -4.79 -21.24
CA ARG A 78 8.51 -5.72 -21.12
C ARG A 78 8.94 -7.12 -20.66
N PRO A 79 9.99 -7.74 -21.24
CA PRO A 79 10.55 -8.99 -20.71
C PRO A 79 10.95 -8.90 -19.23
N CYS A 80 11.65 -7.85 -18.81
CA CYS A 80 12.05 -7.65 -17.43
C CYS A 80 10.84 -7.61 -16.49
N LEU A 81 9.79 -6.84 -16.81
CA LEU A 81 8.58 -6.78 -15.98
C LEU A 81 7.90 -8.14 -15.79
N LYS A 82 7.88 -8.98 -16.85
CA LYS A 82 7.35 -10.34 -16.74
C LYS A 82 8.19 -11.19 -15.79
N GLN A 83 9.51 -11.13 -15.93
CA GLN A 83 10.42 -11.88 -15.05
C GLN A 83 10.33 -11.42 -13.60
N PHE A 84 10.24 -10.11 -13.35
CA PHE A 84 10.14 -9.59 -11.99
C PHE A 84 8.83 -10.03 -11.30
N ALA A 85 7.72 -10.08 -12.04
CA ALA A 85 6.43 -10.54 -11.52
C ALA A 85 6.44 -12.03 -11.11
N GLU A 86 7.36 -12.84 -11.65
CA GLU A 86 7.52 -14.26 -11.31
C GLU A 86 8.45 -14.47 -10.10
N MET A 87 9.11 -13.42 -9.61
CA MET A 87 10.06 -13.49 -8.49
C MET A 87 9.40 -12.98 -7.20
N PRO A 88 8.91 -13.85 -6.30
CA PRO A 88 8.21 -13.43 -5.08
C PRO A 88 9.11 -12.65 -4.10
N GLN A 89 10.43 -12.71 -4.28
CA GLN A 89 11.39 -11.93 -3.51
C GLN A 89 11.38 -10.44 -3.90
N ILE A 90 10.88 -10.10 -5.09
CA ILE A 90 10.68 -8.71 -5.52
C ILE A 90 9.31 -8.28 -5.02
N THR A 91 9.32 -7.46 -3.98
CA THR A 91 8.12 -6.95 -3.32
C THR A 91 7.58 -5.69 -4.00
N GLU A 92 8.45 -4.91 -4.64
CA GLU A 92 8.06 -3.70 -5.36
C GLU A 92 8.89 -3.49 -6.63
N VAL A 93 8.24 -2.99 -7.68
CA VAL A 93 8.89 -2.60 -8.94
C VAL A 93 8.47 -1.18 -9.30
N HIS A 94 9.43 -0.27 -9.28
CA HIS A 94 9.24 1.14 -9.63
C HIS A 94 9.88 1.41 -10.99
N ARG A 95 9.08 1.78 -11.99
CA ARG A 95 9.61 2.23 -13.28
C ARG A 95 9.99 3.70 -13.20
N LEU A 96 11.21 4.02 -13.61
CA LEU A 96 11.76 5.36 -13.49
C LEU A 96 11.86 6.07 -14.85
N THR A 97 11.91 7.39 -14.79
CA THR A 97 12.44 8.24 -15.86
C THR A 97 13.93 8.51 -15.59
N GLY A 98 14.72 8.70 -16.65
CA GLY A 98 16.17 8.92 -16.55
C GLY A 98 17.00 7.73 -17.03
N GLU A 99 18.22 7.59 -16.50
CA GLU A 99 19.18 6.59 -16.99
C GLU A 99 18.85 5.15 -16.60
N ASP A 100 18.33 4.95 -15.39
CA ASP A 100 17.95 3.62 -14.91
C ASP A 100 16.47 3.40 -15.19
N CYS A 101 16.11 2.20 -15.60
CA CYS A 101 14.75 1.87 -16.01
C CYS A 101 13.88 1.47 -14.82
N PHE A 102 14.47 0.81 -13.81
CA PHE A 102 13.76 0.30 -12.65
C PHE A 102 14.52 0.49 -11.34
N ILE A 103 13.76 0.63 -10.25
CA ILE A 103 14.18 0.28 -8.89
C ILE A 103 13.35 -0.93 -8.46
N LEU A 104 14.03 -1.96 -7.96
CA LEU A 104 13.44 -3.15 -7.36
C LEU A 104 13.70 -3.14 -5.85
N LYS A 105 12.74 -3.60 -5.08
CA LYS A 105 12.85 -3.84 -3.64
C LYS A 105 12.36 -5.23 -3.31
#